data_AF-A0A852SZ88-F1
#
_entry.id   AF-A0A852SZ88-F1
#
_cell.length_a   1.000
_cell.length_b   1.000
_cell.length_c   1.000
_cell.angle_alpha   90.00
_cell.angle_beta   90.00
_cell.angle_gamma   90.00
#
_symmetry.space_group_name_H-M   'P 1'
#
loop_
_entity.id
_entity.type
_entity.pdbx_description
1 polymer ?
#
loop_
_entity_poly.entity_id
_entity_poly.type
_entity_poly.pdbx_seq_one_letter_code
_entity_poly.pdbx_strand_id
1 'polypeptide(L)' 'MNDVISGIVWALAPTVLVGLLFWAIMRAIVRADRNERKAYSRLEAEERARRGLAPKA' A
#
# COMPACT_ATOMS: atom_id res chain seq x y z
N MET A 1 27.79 27.22 10.92
CA MET A 1 26.51 26.64 11.40
C MET A 1 25.82 25.83 10.31
N ASN A 2 25.76 26.34 9.07
CA ASN A 2 25.20 25.61 7.92
C ASN A 2 25.95 24.30 7.61
N ASP A 3 27.27 24.27 7.77
CA ASP A 3 28.09 23.07 7.46
C ASP A 3 27.88 21.92 8.45
N VAL A 4 27.53 22.24 9.70
CA VAL A 4 27.22 21.24 10.72
C VAL A 4 25.86 20.62 10.44
N ILE A 5 24.86 21.46 10.10
CA ILE A 5 23.52 21.00 9.75
C ILE A 5 23.56 20.15 8.47
N SER A 6 24.30 20.57 7.45
CA SER A 6 24.43 19.80 6.21
C SER A 6 25.11 18.45 6.43
N GLY A 7 26.15 18.39 7.27
CA GLY A 7 26.83 17.15 7.64
C GLY A 7 25.90 16.14 8.33
N ILE A 8 25.07 16.62 9.27
CA ILE A 8 24.09 15.77 9.96
C ILE A 8 23.05 15.21 8.99
N VAL A 9 22.52 16.04 8.09
CA VAL A 9 21.53 15.62 7.09
C VAL A 9 22.12 14.56 6.17
N TRP A 10 23.34 14.77 5.66
CA TRP A 10 23.99 13.80 4.77
C TRP A 10 24.35 12.48 5.46
N ALA A 11 24.71 12.51 6.74
CA ALA A 11 25.00 11.31 7.52
C ALA A 11 23.74 10.47 7.80
N LEU A 12 22.59 11.12 8.01
CA LEU A 12 21.31 10.45 8.30
C LEU A 12 20.48 10.12 7.05
N ALA A 13 20.72 10.81 5.93
CA ALA A 13 20.02 10.58 4.68
C ALA A 13 19.94 9.10 4.26
N PRO A 14 21.02 8.29 4.28
CA PRO A 14 20.95 6.90 3.82
C PRO A 14 20.02 6.03 4.67
N THR A 15 20.05 6.17 6.00
CA THR A 15 19.21 5.34 6.89
C THR A 15 17.74 5.75 6.81
N VAL A 16 17.48 7.06 6.75
CA VAL A 16 16.11 7.59 6.58
C VAL A 16 15.54 7.19 5.22
N LEU A 17 16.32 7.25 4.15
CA LEU A 17 15.89 6.82 2.82
C LEU A 17 15.48 5.35 2.79
N VAL A 18 16.29 4.47 3.38
CA VAL A 18 15.98 3.04 3.49
C VAL A 18 14.70 2.83 4.30
N GLY A 19 14.54 3.54 5.43
CA GLY A 19 13.33 3.49 6.26
C GLY A 19 12.08 3.96 5.52
N LEU A 20 12.18 5.06 4.76
CA LEU A 20 11.09 5.58 3.94
C LEU A 20 10.73 4.63 2.80
N LEU A 21 11.73 4.04 2.15
CA LEU A 21 11.53 3.06 1.10
C LEU A 21 10.81 1.82 1.65
N PHE A 22 11.29 1.28 2.77
CA PHE A 22 10.67 0.15 3.44
C PHE A 22 9.22 0.44 3.84
N TRP A 23 8.97 1.62 4.43
CA TRP A 23 7.61 2.06 4.76
C TRP A 23 6.72 2.18 3.53
N ALA A 24 7.23 2.73 2.42
CA ALA A 24 6.48 2.84 1.17
C ALA A 24 6.12 1.45 0.61
N ILE A 25 7.06 0.50 0.64
CA ILE A 25 6.82 -0.89 0.22
C ILE A 25 5.75 -1.54 1.10
N MET A 26 5.89 -1.45 2.43
CA MET A 26 4.90 -2.05 3.33
C MET A 26 3.52 -1.43 3.17
N ARG A 27 3.46 -0.10 3.01
CA ARG A 27 2.21 0.62 2.72
C ARG A 27 1.58 0.17 1.41
N ALA A 28 2.37 -0.10 0.38
CA ALA A 28 1.90 -0.59 -0.91
C ALA A 28 1.29 -1.99 -0.77
N ILE A 29 1.97 -2.91 -0.08
CA ILE A 29 1.50 -4.28 0.17
C ILE A 29 0.15 -4.26 0.90
N VAL A 30 0.05 -3.51 2.00
CA VAL A 30 -1.20 -3.41 2.78
C VAL A 30 -2.34 -2.81 1.97
N ARG A 31 -2.06 -1.85 1.07
CA ARG A 31 -3.08 -1.28 0.17
C ARG A 31 -3.50 -2.24 -0.94
N ALA A 32 -2.56 -3.01 -1.49
CA ALA A 32 -2.83 -3.98 -2.54
C ALA A 32 -3.80 -5.08 -2.06
N ASP A 33 -3.57 -5.67 -0.88
CA ASP A 33 -4.47 -6.68 -0.30
C ASP A 33 -5.92 -6.17 -0.15
N ARG A 34 -6.10 -4.89 0.20
CA ARG A 34 -7.42 -4.26 0.32
C ARG A 34 -8.13 -4.05 -1.03
N ASN A 35 -7.37 -3.88 -2.12
CA ASN A 35 -7.94 -3.68 -3.45
C ASN A 35 -8.34 -5.00 -4.09
N GLU A 36 -7.52 -6.04 -3.93
CA GLU A 36 -7.82 -7.38 -4.46
C GLU A 36 -9.12 -7.91 -3.87
N ARG A 37 -9.31 -7.85 -2.55
CA ARG A 37 -10.56 -8.29 -1.89
C ARG A 37 -11.80 -7.55 -2.41
N LYS A 38 -11.67 -6.26 -2.73
CA LYS A 38 -12.78 -5.45 -3.27
C LYS A 38 -13.06 -5.73 -4.74
N ALA A 39 -12.03 -6.03 -5.53
CA ALA A 39 -12.19 -6.39 -6.93
C ALA A 39 -12.87 -7.76 -7.05
N TYR A 40 -12.41 -8.75 -6.28
CA TYR A 40 -13.02 -10.09 -6.25
C TYR A 40 -14.48 -10.05 -5.78
N SER A 41 -14.80 -9.28 -4.72
CA SER A 41 -16.18 -9.21 -4.23
C SER A 41 -17.15 -8.55 -5.22
N ARG A 42 -16.67 -7.57 -6.00
CA ARG A 42 -17.46 -6.96 -7.08
C ARG A 42 -17.68 -7.94 -8.23
N LEU A 43 -16.63 -8.65 -8.66
CA LEU A 43 -16.71 -9.62 -9.74
C LEU A 43 -17.68 -10.78 -9.40
N GLU A 44 -17.58 -11.32 -8.18
CA GLU A 44 -18.50 -12.37 -7.74
C GLU A 44 -19.96 -11.89 -7.64
N ALA A 45 -20.19 -10.63 -7.25
CA ALA A 45 -21.54 -10.06 -7.20
C ALA A 45 -22.13 -9.91 -8.61
N GLU A 46 -21.34 -9.48 -9.58
CA GLU A 46 -21.74 -9.40 -10.99
C GLU A 46 -22.02 -10.78 -11.60
N GLU A 47 -21.17 -11.79 -11.32
CA GLU A 47 -21.41 -13.16 -11.78
C GLU A 47 -22.66 -13.77 -11.15
N ARG A 48 -22.89 -13.56 -9.85
CA ARG A 48 -24.10 -14.07 -9.17
C ARG A 48 -25.37 -13.38 -9.68
N ALA A 49 -25.32 -12.07 -9.95
CA ALA A 49 -26.43 -11.34 -10.57
C ALA A 49 -26.74 -11.88 -11.97
N ARG A 50 -25.72 -12.14 -12.80
CA ARG A 50 -25.91 -12.77 -14.13
C ARG A 50 -26.46 -14.19 -14.04
N ARG A 51 -26.08 -14.96 -13.02
CA ARG A 51 -26.56 -16.33 -12.79
C ARG A 51 -27.90 -16.39 -12.04
N GLY A 52 -28.49 -15.26 -11.65
CA GLY A 52 -29.76 -15.21 -10.90
C GLY A 52 -29.66 -15.78 -9.48
N LEU A 53 -28.46 -15.84 -8.91
CA LEU A 53 -28.22 -16.40 -7.57
C LEU A 53 -28.46 -15.35 -6.49
N ALA A 54 -29.07 -15.76 -5.37
CA ALA A 54 -29.34 -14.86 -4.25
C ALA A 54 -28.05 -14.24 -3.67
N PRO A 55 -28.10 -13.00 -3.16
CA PRO A 55 -26.94 -12.36 -2.55
C PRO A 55 -26.45 -13.17 -1.35
N LYS A 56 -25.12 -13.37 -1.26
CA LYS A 56 -24.50 -14.03 -0.11
C LYS A 56 -24.52 -13.05 1.07
N ALA A 57 -25.19 -13.44 2.15
CA ALA A 57 -25.30 -12.68 3.40
C ALA A 57 -23.93 -12.39 4.02
#